data_AF-A0A1L9QP38-F1
#
_entry.id   AF-A0A1L9QP38-F1
#
_cell.length_a   1.000
_cell.length_b   1.000
_cell.length_c   1.000
_cell.angle_alpha   90.00
_cell.angle_beta   90.00
_cell.angle_gamma   90.00
#
_symmetry.space_group_name_H-M   'P 1'
#
loop_
_entity.id
_entity.type
_entity.pdbx_description
1 polymer ?
#
loop_
_entity_poly.entity_id
_entity_poly.type
_entity_poly.pdbx_seq_one_letter_code
_entity_poly.pdbx_strand_id
1 'polypeptide(L)'
;MQQLEYYKLPGLENVYLEDSYVLEIVEEPTLLRFVLDVVLTEEHPHYQEPKIEEQYCYRQAWLEFSGIEDIIWVKKNIHPFTDATGSLDYGNIDVFYQSNTKYHIEGDWGIMDVTSKKCTLMFLE
;
A
#
# COMPACT_ATOMS: atom_id res chain seq x y z
N MET A 1 16.31 7.70 16.04
CA MET A 1 16.27 6.64 15.01
C MET A 1 15.79 7.30 13.74
N GLN A 2 16.39 6.99 12.59
CA GLN A 2 16.02 7.62 11.32
C GLN A 2 14.87 6.84 10.67
N GLN A 3 13.79 7.54 10.34
CA GLN A 3 12.70 6.98 9.54
C GLN A 3 13.07 7.09 8.06
N LEU A 4 12.80 6.03 7.31
CA LEU A 4 12.95 5.98 5.86
C LEU A 4 11.55 5.94 5.23
N GLU A 5 11.15 7.03 4.59
CA GLU A 5 9.87 7.13 3.90
C GLU A 5 9.72 6.07 2.79
N TYR A 6 8.48 5.65 2.53
CA TYR A 6 8.19 4.56 1.60
C TYR A 6 8.76 4.77 0.19
N TYR A 7 8.72 6.00 -0.33
CA TYR A 7 9.17 6.32 -1.68
C TYR A 7 10.70 6.27 -1.84
N LYS A 8 11.42 6.00 -0.74
CA LYS A 8 12.86 5.70 -0.73
C LYS A 8 13.14 4.20 -0.59
N LEU A 9 12.10 3.38 -0.43
CA LEU A 9 12.23 1.93 -0.40
C LEU A 9 12.36 1.41 -1.84
N PRO A 10 13.27 0.45 -2.09
CA PRO A 10 13.42 -0.16 -3.41
C PRO A 10 12.11 -0.76 -3.92
N GLY A 11 11.70 -0.39 -5.13
CA GLY A 11 10.47 -0.83 -5.78
C GLY A 11 9.23 -0.01 -5.44
N LEU A 12 9.35 1.02 -4.60
CA LEU A 12 8.29 1.98 -4.30
C LEU A 12 8.66 3.39 -4.78
N GLU A 13 9.72 3.55 -5.58
CA GLU A 13 10.01 4.81 -6.24
C GLU A 13 8.88 5.13 -7.24
N ASN A 14 8.57 6.43 -7.38
CA ASN A 14 7.62 6.91 -8.39
C ASN A 14 6.19 6.35 -8.26
N VAL A 15 5.79 5.98 -7.04
CA VAL A 15 4.40 5.69 -6.69
C VAL A 15 3.89 6.74 -5.70
N TYR A 16 2.58 6.99 -5.70
CA TYR A 16 1.94 7.96 -4.82
C TYR A 16 0.83 7.29 -3.99
N LEU A 17 1.18 6.83 -2.79
CA LEU A 17 0.29 6.00 -1.98
C LEU A 17 -0.87 6.77 -1.34
N GLU A 18 -0.71 8.07 -1.13
CA GLU A 18 -1.70 8.93 -0.51
C GLU A 18 -2.93 9.20 -1.40
N ASP A 19 -2.83 8.95 -2.72
CA ASP A 19 -3.97 8.94 -3.67
C ASP A 19 -4.21 7.54 -4.29
N SER A 20 -3.56 6.51 -3.74
CA SER A 20 -3.80 5.10 -4.08
C SER A 20 -4.89 4.50 -3.21
N TYR A 21 -5.64 3.53 -3.75
CA TYR A 21 -6.75 2.89 -3.02
C TYR A 21 -6.37 1.52 -2.50
N VAL A 22 -6.70 1.24 -1.24
CA VAL A 22 -6.62 -0.10 -0.65
C VAL A 22 -7.91 -0.85 -0.96
N LEU A 23 -7.80 -1.90 -1.75
CA LEU A 23 -8.94 -2.73 -2.18
C LEU A 23 -9.18 -3.92 -1.25
N GLU A 24 -8.12 -4.43 -0.63
CA GLU A 24 -8.17 -5.56 0.30
C GLU A 24 -6.95 -5.58 1.21
N ILE A 25 -7.12 -6.09 2.44
CA ILE A 25 -6.03 -6.36 3.38
C ILE A 25 -6.08 -7.85 3.74
N VAL A 26 -5.06 -8.59 3.31
CA VAL A 26 -4.91 -10.01 3.59
C VAL A 26 -3.86 -10.18 4.69
N GLU A 27 -4.30 -10.67 5.85
CA GLU A 27 -3.46 -10.93 7.01
C GLU A 27 -3.40 -12.45 7.26
N GLU A 28 -2.22 -13.04 7.08
CA GLU A 28 -1.93 -14.45 7.34
C GLU A 28 -0.73 -14.59 8.29
N PRO A 29 -0.50 -15.75 8.93
CA PRO A 29 0.57 -15.90 9.92
C PRO A 29 1.99 -15.55 9.43
N THR A 30 2.26 -15.63 8.13
CA THR A 30 3.59 -15.37 7.56
C THR A 30 3.60 -14.32 6.45
N LEU A 31 2.47 -13.65 6.22
CA LEU A 31 2.23 -12.77 5.09
C LEU A 31 1.25 -11.66 5.49
N LEU A 32 1.60 -10.43 5.17
CA LEU A 32 0.64 -9.32 5.13
C LEU A 32 0.66 -8.72 3.73
N ARG A 33 -0.51 -8.54 3.14
CA ARG A 33 -0.64 -8.02 1.79
C ARG A 33 -1.76 -6.99 1.72
N PHE A 34 -1.48 -5.86 1.09
CA PHE A 34 -2.48 -4.92 0.64
C PHE A 34 -2.66 -5.10 -0.86
N VAL A 35 -3.89 -5.31 -1.29
CA VAL A 35 -4.26 -5.21 -2.71
C VAL A 35 -4.58 -3.76 -2.98
N LEU A 36 -3.91 -3.15 -3.95
CA LEU A 36 -3.98 -1.73 -4.22
C LEU A 36 -4.38 -1.47 -5.67
N ASP A 37 -5.13 -0.40 -5.88
CA ASP A 37 -5.02 0.41 -7.10
C ASP A 37 -3.99 1.51 -6.83
N VAL A 38 -2.75 1.28 -7.24
CA VAL A 38 -1.62 2.19 -6.97
C VAL A 38 -1.50 3.26 -8.05
N VAL A 39 -1.30 4.51 -7.62
CA VAL A 39 -0.99 5.64 -8.49
C VAL A 39 0.48 5.62 -8.86
N LEU A 40 0.74 5.64 -10.17
CA LEU A 40 2.08 5.85 -10.73
C LEU A 40 2.30 7.31 -11.09
N THR A 41 3.47 7.85 -10.73
CA THR A 41 3.90 9.17 -11.20
C THR A 41 4.48 9.08 -12.62
N GLU A 42 4.59 10.22 -13.31
CA GLU A 42 5.10 10.30 -14.70
C GLU A 42 6.50 9.72 -14.88
N GLU A 43 7.31 9.67 -13.82
CA GLU A 43 8.66 9.11 -13.85
C GLU A 43 8.69 7.58 -13.71
N HIS A 44 7.55 6.95 -13.44
CA HIS A 44 7.47 5.50 -13.29
C HIS A 44 7.57 4.80 -14.67
N PRO A 45 8.38 3.73 -14.83
CA PRO A 45 8.56 3.05 -16.13
C PRO A 45 7.28 2.48 -16.76
N HIS A 46 6.27 2.18 -15.93
CA HIS A 46 4.97 1.65 -16.36
C HIS A 46 3.87 2.72 -16.46
N TYR A 47 4.21 3.99 -16.28
CA TYR A 47 3.28 5.11 -16.41
C TYR A 47 2.68 5.16 -17.82
N GLN A 48 1.40 5.47 -17.89
CA GLN A 48 0.68 5.82 -19.11
C GLN A 48 -0.22 7.01 -18.79
N GLU A 49 -0.57 7.80 -19.81
CA GLU A 49 -1.55 8.87 -19.63
C GLU A 49 -2.86 8.29 -19.03
N PRO A 50 -3.43 8.92 -17.98
CA PRO A 50 -4.70 8.51 -17.41
C PRO A 50 -5.80 8.51 -18.48
N LYS A 51 -6.79 7.62 -18.35
CA LYS A 51 -7.99 7.68 -19.20
C LYS A 51 -8.76 8.98 -18.93
N ILE A 52 -9.65 9.36 -19.85
CA ILE A 52 -10.45 10.60 -19.78
C ILE A 52 -11.20 10.76 -18.44
N GLU A 53 -11.59 9.66 -17.80
CA GLU A 53 -12.33 9.63 -16.53
C GLU A 53 -11.44 9.34 -15.30
N GLU A 54 -10.14 9.12 -15.49
CA GLU A 54 -9.20 8.80 -14.42
C GLU A 54 -8.34 10.04 -14.09
N GLN A 55 -8.18 10.36 -12.80
CA GLN A 55 -7.31 11.46 -12.38
C GLN A 55 -5.81 11.10 -12.50
N TYR A 56 -5.47 9.82 -12.31
CA TYR A 56 -4.10 9.33 -12.26
C TYR A 56 -3.91 8.04 -13.06
N CYS A 57 -2.65 7.66 -13.28
CA CYS A 57 -2.29 6.38 -13.86
C CYS A 57 -2.37 5.28 -12.79
N TYR A 58 -3.55 4.69 -12.63
CA TYR A 58 -3.76 3.57 -11.70
C TYR A 58 -3.25 2.24 -12.28
N ARG A 59 -2.65 1.41 -11.42
CA ARG A 59 -2.31 0.01 -11.70
C ARG A 59 -2.67 -0.86 -10.51
N GLN A 60 -3.18 -2.05 -10.79
CA GLN A 60 -3.38 -3.03 -9.73
C GLN A 60 -2.03 -3.60 -9.28
N ALA A 61 -1.83 -3.66 -7.96
CA ALA A 61 -0.62 -4.18 -7.37
C ALA A 61 -0.86 -4.81 -6.00
N TRP A 62 0.11 -5.61 -5.56
CA TRP A 62 0.22 -6.08 -4.18
C TRP A 62 1.37 -5.37 -3.50
N LEU A 63 1.09 -4.69 -2.38
CA LEU A 63 2.11 -4.30 -1.42
C LEU A 63 2.23 -5.41 -0.38
N GLU A 64 3.32 -6.17 -0.46
CA GLU A 64 3.52 -7.40 0.30
C GLU A 64 4.65 -7.28 1.32
N PHE A 65 4.35 -7.64 2.56
CA PHE A 65 5.31 -7.86 3.62
C PHE A 65 5.52 -9.37 3.80
N SER A 66 6.77 -9.82 3.61
CA SER A 66 7.11 -11.25 3.65
C SER A 66 8.19 -11.55 4.68
N GLY A 67 8.19 -12.79 5.18
CA GLY A 67 9.00 -13.14 6.34
C GLY A 67 8.57 -12.36 7.58
N ILE A 68 7.24 -12.32 7.80
CA ILE A 68 6.63 -11.71 8.98
C ILE A 68 7.20 -12.34 10.25
N GLU A 69 7.64 -11.49 11.16
CA GLU A 69 7.96 -11.87 12.54
C GLU A 69 6.85 -11.45 13.50
N ASP A 70 6.23 -10.29 13.24
CA ASP A 70 5.13 -9.76 14.06
C ASP A 70 4.28 -8.75 13.29
N ILE A 71 2.98 -8.71 13.60
CA ILE A 71 2.03 -7.71 13.10
C ILE A 71 1.25 -7.18 14.30
N ILE A 72 1.41 -5.90 14.59
CA ILE A 72 0.69 -5.23 15.67
C ILE A 72 -0.27 -4.22 15.09
N TRP A 73 -1.56 -4.45 15.28
CA TRP A 73 -2.58 -3.43 15.07
C TRP A 73 -2.57 -2.46 16.25
N VAL A 74 -2.05 -1.25 16.04
CA VAL A 74 -2.14 -0.15 17.03
C VAL A 74 -3.57 0.38 17.09
N LYS A 75 -4.23 0.44 15.92
CA LYS A 75 -5.65 0.76 15.78
C LYS A 75 -6.20 -0.04 14.61
N LYS A 76 -7.29 -0.78 14.79
CA LYS A 76 -7.95 -1.53 13.70
C LYS A 76 -9.30 -0.92 13.40
N ASN A 77 -9.56 -0.60 12.13
CA ASN A 77 -10.81 0.01 11.67
C ASN A 77 -11.21 -0.51 10.28
N ILE A 78 -11.47 -1.82 10.17
CA ILE A 78 -11.84 -2.45 8.91
C ILE A 78 -13.32 -2.18 8.60
N HIS A 79 -13.59 -1.11 7.86
CA HIS A 79 -14.91 -0.79 7.33
C HIS A 79 -14.76 -0.34 5.87
N PRO A 80 -14.99 -1.24 4.89
CA PRO A 80 -14.89 -0.86 3.49
C PRO A 80 -16.09 0.00 3.09
N PHE A 81 -15.84 0.94 2.20
CA PHE A 81 -16.85 1.50 1.32
C PHE A 81 -16.99 0.63 0.08
N THR A 82 -18.15 0.68 -0.54
CA THR A 82 -18.37 0.07 -1.85
C THR A 82 -18.58 1.20 -2.83
N ASP A 83 -17.75 1.26 -3.85
CA ASP A 83 -17.87 2.28 -4.88
C ASP A 83 -19.05 1.99 -5.82
N ALA A 84 -19.25 2.85 -6.81
CA ALA A 84 -20.32 2.70 -7.80
C ALA A 84 -20.18 1.43 -8.68
N THR A 85 -19.00 0.79 -8.69
CA THR A 85 -18.70 -0.41 -9.48
C THR A 85 -18.85 -1.70 -8.67
N GLY A 86 -19.06 -1.61 -7.36
CA GLY A 86 -19.09 -2.76 -6.45
C GLY A 86 -17.72 -3.13 -5.89
N SER A 87 -16.68 -2.35 -6.22
CA SER A 87 -15.32 -2.54 -5.72
C SER A 87 -15.23 -2.06 -4.28
N LEU A 88 -14.50 -2.80 -3.45
CA LEU A 88 -14.23 -2.41 -2.07
C LEU A 88 -13.14 -1.35 -2.05
N ASP A 89 -13.35 -0.34 -1.22
CA ASP A 89 -12.41 0.74 -0.97
C ASP A 89 -12.25 0.90 0.55
N TYR A 90 -11.05 0.65 1.04
CA TYR A 90 -10.68 0.81 2.44
C TYR A 90 -10.02 2.16 2.73
N GLY A 91 -10.03 3.09 1.77
CA GLY A 91 -9.30 4.34 1.79
C GLY A 91 -7.86 4.14 1.33
N ASN A 92 -7.00 5.08 1.71
CA ASN A 92 -5.66 5.20 1.16
C ASN A 92 -4.60 4.74 2.19
N ILE A 93 -3.33 4.84 1.83
CA ILE A 93 -2.22 4.73 2.77
C ILE A 93 -1.68 6.15 3.00
N ASP A 94 -2.00 6.72 4.16
CA ASP A 94 -1.69 8.11 4.51
C ASP A 94 -0.26 8.28 5.04
N VAL A 95 0.25 7.26 5.73
CA VAL A 95 1.59 7.27 6.32
C VAL A 95 2.23 5.92 6.06
N PHE A 96 3.44 5.93 5.49
CA PHE A 96 4.25 4.72 5.37
C PHE A 96 5.75 5.03 5.46
N TYR A 97 6.39 4.46 6.49
CA TYR A 97 7.84 4.51 6.64
C TYR A 97 8.39 3.24 7.27
N GLN A 98 9.71 3.04 7.10
CA GLN A 98 10.48 2.01 7.76
C GLN A 98 11.39 2.61 8.85
N SER A 99 11.44 1.96 10.00
CA SER A 99 12.39 2.23 11.09
C SER A 99 13.06 0.92 11.49
N ASN A 100 14.33 0.75 11.11
CA ASN A 100 15.07 -0.52 11.22
C ASN A 100 14.35 -1.65 10.46
N THR A 101 13.90 -2.71 11.12
CA THR A 101 13.17 -3.85 10.54
C THR A 101 11.64 -3.71 10.65
N LYS A 102 11.19 -2.58 11.20
CA LYS A 102 9.78 -2.33 11.47
C LYS A 102 9.22 -1.34 10.47
N TYR A 103 8.14 -1.73 9.83
CA TYR A 103 7.33 -0.89 8.96
C TYR A 103 6.17 -0.34 9.77
N HIS A 104 5.89 0.93 9.56
CA HIS A 104 4.74 1.59 10.14
C HIS A 104 3.86 2.09 9.01
N ILE A 105 2.60 1.68 9.02
CA ILE A 105 1.68 1.94 7.93
C ILE A 105 0.31 2.34 8.50
N GLU A 106 -0.24 3.43 7.98
CA GLU A 106 -1.50 4.01 8.46
C GLU A 106 -2.42 4.36 7.29
N GLY A 107 -3.72 4.22 7.53
CA GLY A 107 -4.79 4.68 6.68
C GLY A 107 -6.13 4.62 7.41
N ASP A 108 -7.24 4.83 6.69
CA ASP A 108 -8.59 4.76 7.27
C ASP A 108 -8.91 3.38 7.88
N TRP A 109 -8.38 2.33 7.28
CA TRP A 109 -8.46 0.94 7.73
C TRP A 109 -7.72 0.67 9.06
N GLY A 110 -6.84 1.58 9.47
CA GLY A 110 -6.17 1.56 10.76
C GLY A 110 -4.68 1.82 10.70
N ILE A 111 -4.01 1.47 11.79
CA ILE A 111 -2.59 1.70 12.03
C ILE A 111 -1.97 0.36 12.37
N MET A 112 -0.96 -0.03 11.61
CA MET A 112 -0.17 -1.22 11.86
C MET A 112 1.31 -0.92 12.02
N ASP A 113 1.91 -1.79 12.81
CA ASP A 113 3.33 -1.88 13.07
C ASP A 113 3.77 -3.30 12.69
N VAL A 114 4.51 -3.43 11.59
CA VAL A 114 4.81 -4.71 10.94
C VAL A 114 6.32 -4.97 11.00
N THR A 115 6.72 -6.06 11.65
CA THR A 115 8.11 -6.52 11.63
C THR A 115 8.25 -7.59 10.56
N SER A 116 9.02 -7.32 9.52
CA SER A 116 9.21 -8.25 8.40
C SER A 116 10.58 -8.11 7.76
N LYS A 117 10.97 -9.11 6.97
CA LYS A 117 12.26 -9.13 6.27
C LYS A 117 12.27 -8.25 5.02
N LYS A 118 11.11 -8.15 4.36
CA LYS A 118 10.96 -7.48 3.07
C LYS A 118 9.58 -6.85 2.97
N CYS A 119 9.55 -5.67 2.34
CA CYS A 119 8.38 -5.09 1.70
C CYS A 119 8.61 -5.08 0.17
N THR A 120 7.61 -5.43 -0.64
CA THR A 120 7.72 -5.38 -2.11
C THR A 120 6.39 -4.98 -2.73
N LEU A 121 6.44 -4.11 -3.74
CA LEU A 121 5.32 -3.81 -4.62
C LEU A 121 5.39 -4.71 -5.87
N MET A 122 4.31 -5.42 -6.17
CA MET A 122 4.22 -6.33 -7.33
C MET A 122 2.98 -5.99 -8.15
N PHE A 123 3.16 -5.55 -9.39
CA PHE A 123 2.05 -5.25 -10.30
C PHE A 123 1.34 -6.54 -10.76
N LEU A 124 0.02 -6.48 -10.87
CA LEU A 124 -0.81 -7.55 -11.42
C LEU A 124 -0.93 -7.36 -12.93
N GLU A 125 -0.88 -8.47 -13.68
CA GLU A 125 -1.05 -8.50 -15.14
C GLU A 125 -2.50 -8.25 -15.58
#